data_AF-A0A259DAL2-F1
#
_entry.id   AF-A0A259DAL2-F1
#
_cell.length_a   1.000
_cell.length_b   1.000
_cell.length_c   1.000
_cell.angle_alpha   90.00
_cell.angle_beta   90.00
_cell.angle_gamma   90.00
#
_symmetry.space_group_name_H-M   'P 1'
#
loop_
_entity.id
_entity.type
_entity.pdbx_description
1 polymer ?
#
loop_
_entity_poly.entity_id
_entity_poly.type
_entity_poly.pdbx_seq_one_letter_code
_entity_poly.pdbx_strand_id
1 'polypeptide(L)' 'MKAILDKYKFDGIWHFTDKSNIEPIVKNNGLHSLGELQRKGIAIPAPGGNQWSHDADALKGVQEYVHLAFLDDHPMLY' A
#
# COMPACT_ATOMS: atom_id res chain seq x y z
N MET A 1 2.68 -14.62 7.75
CA MET A 1 2.58 -14.56 6.27
C MET A 1 2.71 -15.94 5.62
N LYS A 2 3.85 -16.66 5.77
CA LYS A 2 4.08 -17.98 5.15
C LYS A 2 2.93 -18.99 5.30
N ALA A 3 2.39 -19.16 6.51
CA ALA A 3 1.26 -20.06 6.75
C ALA A 3 -0.03 -19.72 5.97
N ILE A 4 -0.27 -18.44 5.67
CA ILE A 4 -1.43 -17.99 4.88
C ILE A 4 -1.19 -18.31 3.40
N LEU A 5 0.00 -17.98 2.88
CA LEU A 5 0.39 -18.28 1.50
C LEU A 5 0.33 -19.80 1.23
N ASP A 6 0.88 -20.61 2.15
CA ASP A 6 0.88 -22.08 2.03
C ASP A 6 -0.54 -22.68 2.08
N LYS A 7 -1.43 -22.09 2.88
CA LYS A 7 -2.83 -22.52 3.03
C LYS A 7 -3.63 -22.23 1.76
N TYR A 8 -3.49 -21.04 1.20
CA TYR A 8 -4.28 -20.59 0.05
C TYR A 8 -3.60 -20.80 -1.30
N LYS A 9 -2.38 -21.36 -1.31
CA LYS A 9 -1.60 -21.67 -2.52
C LYS A 9 -1.32 -20.43 -3.38
N PHE A 10 -1.02 -19.31 -2.72
CA PHE A 10 -0.52 -18.11 -3.38
C PHE A 10 1.01 -18.07 -3.29
N ASP A 11 1.65 -17.70 -4.40
CA ASP A 11 3.11 -17.59 -4.48
C ASP A 11 3.63 -16.34 -3.75
N GLY A 12 2.77 -15.35 -3.53
CA GLY A 12 3.15 -14.10 -2.89
C GLY A 12 1.99 -13.18 -2.58
N ILE A 13 2.36 -12.01 -2.10
CA ILE A 13 1.49 -10.84 -1.91
C ILE A 13 2.19 -9.65 -2.54
N TRP A 14 1.41 -8.79 -3.17
CA TRP A 14 1.88 -7.69 -3.98
C TRP A 14 1.32 -6.37 -3.45
N HIS A 15 2.05 -5.29 -3.67
CA HIS A 15 1.59 -3.94 -3.40
C HIS A 15 1.63 -3.15 -4.69
N PHE A 16 0.46 -2.77 -5.20
CA PHE A 16 0.36 -1.92 -6.38
C PHE A 16 0.70 -0.47 -6.01
N THR A 17 1.70 0.10 -6.68
CA THR A 17 2.17 1.46 -6.44
C THR A 17 2.76 2.07 -7.70
N ASP A 18 2.80 3.39 -7.74
CA ASP A 18 3.55 4.14 -8.75
C ASP A 18 5.07 3.97 -8.57
N LYS A 19 5.82 4.02 -9.68
CA LYS A 19 7.29 3.89 -9.69
C LYS A 19 7.99 5.01 -8.92
N SER A 20 7.43 6.22 -8.90
CA SER A 20 7.98 7.35 -8.15
C SER A 20 7.99 7.14 -6.63
N ASN A 21 7.19 6.20 -6.13
CA ASN A 21 7.18 5.87 -4.70
C ASN A 21 8.30 4.89 -4.31
N ILE A 22 8.97 4.21 -5.25
CA ILE A 22 9.95 3.16 -4.94
C ILE A 22 11.13 3.71 -4.13
N GLU A 23 11.69 4.85 -4.53
CA GLU A 23 12.79 5.49 -3.79
C GLU A 23 12.36 5.89 -2.36
N PRO A 24 11.23 6.61 -2.15
CA PRO A 24 10.69 6.85 -0.82
C PRO A 24 10.48 5.58 0.02
N ILE A 25 9.98 4.48 -0.56
CA ILE A 25 9.76 3.23 0.17
C ILE A 25 11.08 2.66 0.69
N VAL A 26 12.11 2.61 -0.16
CA VAL A 26 13.45 2.12 0.24
C VAL A 26 14.06 3.03 1.30
N LYS A 27 14.00 4.35 1.10
CA LYS A 27 14.55 5.34 2.03
C LYS A 27 13.90 5.31 3.41
N ASN A 28 12.61 4.95 3.48
CA ASN A 28 11.86 4.84 4.73
C ASN A 28 11.81 3.41 5.30
N ASN A 29 12.70 2.53 4.83
CA ASN A 29 12.91 1.19 5.36
C ASN A 29 11.68 0.28 5.23
N GLY A 30 10.90 0.45 4.16
CA GLY A 30 9.75 -0.39 3.81
C GLY A 30 8.44 0.38 3.61
N LEU A 31 7.36 -0.38 3.44
CA LEU A 31 6.01 0.14 3.29
C LEU A 31 5.45 0.56 4.65
N HIS A 32 4.90 1.77 4.71
CA HIS A 32 4.13 2.27 5.85
C HIS A 32 2.68 2.48 5.41
N SER A 33 1.74 2.34 6.34
CA SER A 33 0.35 2.71 6.07
C SER A 33 0.23 4.23 5.86
N LEU A 34 -0.82 4.66 5.18
CA LEU A 34 -1.00 6.09 4.88
C LEU A 34 -1.11 6.93 6.15
N GLY A 35 -1.80 6.42 7.18
CA GLY A 35 -1.90 7.06 8.48
C GLY A 35 -0.52 7.21 9.16
N GLU A 36 0.35 6.22 9.01
CA GLU A 36 1.70 6.27 9.58
C GLU A 36 2.61 7.26 8.83
N LEU A 37 2.49 7.34 7.50
CA LEU A 37 3.20 8.34 6.70
C LEU A 37 2.79 9.76 7.11
N GLN A 38 1.49 10.00 7.32
CA GLN A 38 0.98 11.27 7.82
C GLN A 38 1.53 11.61 9.21
N ARG A 39 1.52 10.66 10.15
CA ARG A 39 2.08 10.85 11.51
C ARG A 39 3.57 11.16 11.49
N LYS A 40 4.33 10.56 10.57
CA LYS A 40 5.77 10.79 10.39
C LYS A 40 6.08 12.07 9.59
N GLY A 41 5.08 12.73 9.03
CA GLY A 41 5.27 13.89 8.14
C GLY A 41 6.00 13.54 6.84
N ILE A 42 5.92 12.28 6.38
CA ILE A 42 6.56 11.82 5.16
C ILE A 42 5.56 11.98 4.01
N ALA A 43 5.85 12.88 3.08
CA ALA A 43 5.10 12.99 1.84
C ALA A 43 5.58 11.94 0.83
N ILE A 44 4.64 11.19 0.25
CA ILE A 44 4.91 10.32 -0.90
C ILE A 44 4.35 10.94 -2.18
N PRO A 45 5.05 10.84 -3.33
CA PRO A 45 4.64 11.53 -4.56
C PRO A 45 3.26 11.13 -5.09
N ALA A 46 2.94 9.84 -5.03
CA ALA A 46 1.73 9.29 -5.64
C ALA A 46 1.08 8.22 -4.73
N PRO A 47 0.38 8.59 -3.64
CA PRO A 47 -0.24 7.63 -2.70
C PRO A 47 -1.32 6.73 -3.31
N GLY A 48 -1.76 7.00 -4.55
CA GLY A 48 -2.93 6.38 -5.17
C GLY A 48 -4.23 6.92 -4.59
N GLY A 49 -5.34 6.74 -5.30
CA GLY A 49 -6.63 7.31 -4.89
C GLY A 49 -6.66 8.84 -4.95
N ASN A 50 -7.76 9.43 -4.50
CA ASN A 50 -7.92 10.88 -4.38
C ASN A 50 -8.29 11.25 -2.93
N GLN A 51 -8.46 12.54 -2.66
CA GLN A 51 -8.77 13.02 -1.30
C GLN A 51 -10.01 12.34 -0.72
N TRP A 52 -11.07 12.18 -1.52
CA TRP A 52 -12.29 11.51 -1.07
C TRP A 52 -12.04 10.05 -0.69
N SER A 53 -11.23 9.32 -1.46
CA SER A 53 -10.80 7.96 -1.10
C SER A 53 -10.08 7.94 0.24
N HIS A 54 -9.15 8.87 0.46
CA HIS A 54 -8.39 8.94 1.71
C HIS A 54 -9.26 9.31 2.92
N ASP A 55 -10.24 10.21 2.74
CA ASP A 55 -11.18 10.57 3.79
C ASP A 55 -12.09 9.38 4.15
N ALA A 56 -12.55 8.63 3.13
CA ALA A 56 -13.33 7.42 3.33
C ALA A 56 -12.51 6.34 4.05
N ASP A 57 -11.23 6.18 3.70
CA ASP A 57 -10.32 5.27 4.35
C ASP A 57 -10.17 5.65 5.84
N ALA A 58 -9.93 6.95 6.11
CA ALA A 58 -9.83 7.52 7.45
C ALA A 58 -11.07 7.22 8.32
N LEU A 59 -12.26 7.43 7.76
CA LEU A 59 -13.53 7.15 8.43
C LEU A 59 -13.72 5.66 8.77
N LYS A 60 -13.13 4.77 7.97
CA LYS A 60 -13.22 3.31 8.16
C LYS A 60 -12.03 2.74 8.93
N GLY A 61 -11.00 3.54 9.22
CA GLY A 61 -9.80 3.08 9.93
C GLY A 61 -8.88 2.22 9.07
N VAL A 62 -9.12 2.12 7.75
CA VAL A 62 -8.32 1.26 6.86
C VAL A 62 -6.99 1.91 6.47
N GLN A 63 -6.87 3.24 6.60
CA GLN A 63 -5.63 4.00 6.42
C GLN A 63 -4.50 3.58 7.38
N GLU A 64 -4.82 2.82 8.44
CA GLU A 64 -3.86 2.28 9.39
C GLU A 64 -3.15 1.02 8.89
N TYR A 65 -3.60 0.45 7.77
CA TYR A 65 -3.04 -0.78 7.20
C TYR A 65 -2.39 -0.53 5.83
N VAL A 66 -1.46 -1.41 5.46
CA VAL A 66 -0.90 -1.44 4.10
C VAL A 66 -1.82 -2.30 3.22
N HIS A 67 -2.28 -1.74 2.11
CA HIS A 67 -3.13 -2.46 1.17
C HIS A 67 -2.28 -3.41 0.31
N LEU A 68 -2.62 -4.69 0.34
CA LEU A 68 -1.91 -5.76 -0.36
C LEU A 68 -2.88 -6.55 -1.23
N ALA A 69 -2.37 -7.12 -2.32
CA ALA A 69 -3.11 -7.94 -3.26
C ALA A 69 -2.48 -9.34 -3.38
N PHE A 70 -3.28 -10.33 -3.75
CA PHE A 70 -2.79 -11.67 -4.11
C PHE A 70 -2.49 -11.82 -5.60
N LEU A 71 -2.74 -10.75 -6.38
CA LEU A 71 -2.55 -10.68 -7.83
C LEU A 71 -1.39 -9.72 -8.10
N ASP A 72 -0.51 -10.05 -9.03
CA ASP A 72 0.57 -9.19 -9.51
C ASP A 72 0.14 -8.32 -10.71
N ASP A 73 -0.84 -8.76 -11.48
CA ASP A 73 -1.44 -7.99 -12.57
C ASP A 73 -2.68 -7.22 -12.09
N HIS A 74 -2.70 -5.91 -12.34
CA HIS A 74 -3.79 -5.02 -11.96
C HIS A 74 -4.35 -4.32 -13.20
N PRO A 75 -5.68 -4.31 -13.42
CA PRO A 75 -6.30 -3.64 -14.56
C PRO A 75 -6.09 -2.12 -14.63
N MET A 76 -5.49 -1.51 -13.60
CA MET A 76 -5.16 -0.08 -13.56
C MET A 76 -3.66 0.18 -13.78
N LEU A 77 -2.90 -0.83 -14.19
CA LEU A 77 -1.51 -0.71 -14.63
C LEU A 77 -1.48 -0.26 -16.09
N TYR A 78 -1.59 1.05 -16.36
CA TYR A 78 -1.48 1.64 -17.70
C TYR A 78 -0.60 2.88 -17.70
#